data_AF-A0A6L5B9B4-F1
#
_entry.id   AF-A0A6L5B9B4-F1
#
_cell.length_a   1.000
_cell.length_b   1.000
_cell.length_c   1.000
_cell.angle_alpha   90.00
_cell.angle_beta   90.00
_cell.angle_gamma   90.00
#
_symmetry.space_group_name_H-M   'P 1'
#
loop_
_entity.id
_entity.type
_entity.pdbx_description
1 polymer ?
#
loop_
_entity_poly.entity_id
_entity_poly.type
_entity_poly.pdbx_seq_one_letter_code
_entity_poly.pdbx_strand_id
1 'polypeptide(L)'
;MEPKSETKVKFLKVNAEAARFRDLLGIYFSTKIKGSKEYIELHPDVNEKILERTSILFASVLVQKLLKLHAKLLALGYKFEELVNILFNENIFTQILINKLQGKLPMLDKESETYVSAIGCLDKRVDLDIKPVDIRYFPVLSAMASKVVYENKKFVEAAIKGQWKMELIGSYDFYNEDHKKNTTQAMVFHDKHANQDMIIVAFRGTEPFDADAWCTDFDISWISFPDMGKVHSGFMKAMGLQKNETWPKHIDNDDNPQCHESIKEKLSSLCFAVLALHNENSILEKLKAVYTFGQPRVGNASFGRYMKKKFKEFNITYNRYVYNNDVVPRVPFDNSVLMFRHFGNCFLYDSHYVYK
;
A
#
# COMPACT_ATOMS: atom_id res chain seq x y z
N MET A 1 -25.60 -6.71 4.72
CA MET A 1 -25.74 -7.06 6.15
C MET A 1 -25.44 -5.81 6.97
N GLU A 2 -26.33 -5.40 7.89
CA GLU A 2 -26.04 -4.26 8.79
C GLU A 2 -24.81 -4.56 9.66
N PRO A 3 -23.82 -3.67 9.75
CA PRO A 3 -22.80 -3.78 10.78
C PRO A 3 -23.48 -3.49 12.11
N LYS A 4 -23.74 -4.54 12.90
CA LYS A 4 -24.04 -4.39 14.32
C LYS A 4 -22.84 -3.71 15.00
N SER A 5 -23.17 -2.68 15.77
CA SER A 5 -22.33 -1.85 16.63
C SER A 5 -21.72 -0.60 15.99
N GLU A 6 -22.26 0.54 16.41
CA GLU A 6 -21.50 1.73 16.77
C GLU A 6 -20.43 1.37 17.81
N THR A 7 -19.45 0.56 17.45
CA THR A 7 -18.29 0.32 18.30
C THR A 7 -17.51 1.62 18.31
N LYS A 8 -17.53 2.34 19.43
CA LYS A 8 -16.63 3.47 19.68
C LYS A 8 -15.20 2.97 19.52
N VAL A 9 -14.61 3.25 18.37
CA VAL A 9 -13.29 2.75 18.02
C VAL A 9 -12.29 3.60 18.81
N LYS A 10 -11.45 2.97 19.63
CA LYS A 10 -10.40 3.72 20.32
C LYS A 10 -9.33 4.08 19.29
N PHE A 11 -8.81 5.30 19.33
CA PHE A 11 -7.79 5.74 18.37
C PHE A 11 -6.70 6.60 19.00
N LEU A 12 -5.58 6.67 18.28
CA LEU A 12 -4.56 7.71 18.37
C LEU A 12 -4.41 8.30 16.97
N LYS A 13 -4.47 9.61 16.86
CA LYS A 13 -4.24 10.33 15.61
C LYS A 13 -3.17 11.38 15.81
N VAL A 14 -2.18 11.38 14.93
CA VAL A 14 -1.08 12.34 14.90
C VAL A 14 -1.22 13.15 13.62
N ASN A 15 -1.41 14.46 13.77
CA ASN A 15 -1.47 15.41 12.66
C ASN A 15 -0.14 16.17 12.57
N ALA A 16 0.78 15.65 11.78
CA ALA A 16 2.10 16.27 11.62
C ALA A 16 2.06 17.64 10.94
N GLU A 17 1.03 17.94 10.15
CA GLU A 17 0.88 19.25 9.50
C GLU A 17 0.50 20.34 10.50
N ALA A 18 -0.40 20.02 11.46
CA ALA A 18 -0.83 20.95 12.50
C ALA A 18 0.25 21.27 13.54
N ALA A 19 1.19 20.36 13.79
CA ALA A 19 2.31 20.61 14.70
C ALA A 19 3.21 21.75 14.17
N ARG A 20 3.71 22.66 15.00
CA ARG A 20 4.73 23.65 14.61
C ARG A 20 6.13 23.11 14.91
N PHE A 21 7.17 23.65 14.29
CA PHE A 21 8.56 23.24 14.59
C PHE A 21 8.94 23.44 16.07
N ARG A 22 8.41 24.48 16.72
CA ARG A 22 8.60 24.69 18.17
C ARG A 22 7.89 23.62 19.02
N ASP A 23 6.80 23.05 18.53
CA ASP A 23 6.05 22.01 19.25
C ASP A 23 6.85 20.70 19.26
N LEU A 24 7.66 20.44 18.23
CA LEU A 24 8.60 19.32 18.20
C LEU A 24 9.63 19.37 19.35
N LEU A 25 10.12 20.55 19.71
CA LEU A 25 11.01 20.71 20.88
C LEU A 25 10.26 20.34 22.16
N GLY A 26 8.99 20.75 22.26
CA GLY A 26 8.10 20.36 23.36
C GLY A 26 7.88 18.85 23.43
N ILE A 27 7.68 18.18 22.30
CA ILE A 27 7.61 16.72 22.23
C ILE A 27 8.93 16.12 22.73
N TYR A 28 10.07 16.48 22.16
CA TYR A 28 11.35 15.84 22.48
C TYR A 28 11.78 16.03 23.95
N PHE A 29 11.63 17.24 24.51
CA PHE A 29 12.17 17.59 25.82
C PHE A 29 11.18 17.50 26.99
N SER A 30 9.87 17.40 26.74
CA SER A 30 8.86 17.37 27.82
C SER A 30 8.31 15.97 28.06
N THR A 31 8.20 15.56 29.33
CA THR A 31 7.45 14.38 29.74
C THR A 31 5.93 14.59 29.71
N LYS A 32 5.48 15.85 29.62
CA LYS A 32 4.07 16.24 29.46
C LYS A 32 3.91 17.06 28.19
N ILE A 33 3.24 16.51 27.18
CA ILE A 33 3.00 17.21 25.92
C ILE A 33 1.97 18.33 26.16
N LYS A 34 2.42 19.54 26.54
CA LYS A 34 1.57 20.72 26.70
C LYS A 34 1.11 21.20 25.31
N GLY A 35 -0.18 21.48 25.14
CA GLY A 35 -0.74 21.94 23.87
C GLY A 35 -0.94 20.85 22.80
N SER A 36 -0.90 19.57 23.21
CA SER A 36 -0.98 18.40 22.32
C SER A 36 -2.26 18.28 21.49
N LYS A 37 -3.39 18.85 21.94
CA LYS A 37 -4.71 18.61 21.32
C LYS A 37 -4.83 19.07 19.86
N GLU A 38 -3.98 20.00 19.41
CA GLU A 38 -4.02 20.48 18.01
C GLU A 38 -3.40 19.49 17.02
N TYR A 39 -2.46 18.64 17.47
CA TYR A 39 -1.70 17.73 16.59
C TYR A 39 -1.62 16.27 17.10
N ILE A 40 -2.16 15.99 18.28
CA ILE A 40 -2.36 14.65 18.83
C ILE A 40 -3.78 14.58 19.36
N GLU A 41 -4.57 13.69 18.76
CA GLU A 41 -5.92 13.39 19.19
C GLU A 41 -5.93 11.97 19.76
N LEU A 42 -6.45 11.82 20.97
CA LEU A 42 -6.49 10.55 21.68
C LEU A 42 -7.93 10.31 22.15
N HIS A 43 -8.45 9.10 21.89
CA HIS A 43 -9.75 8.72 22.42
C HIS A 43 -9.73 8.75 23.98
N PRO A 44 -10.77 9.26 24.66
CA PRO A 44 -10.77 9.46 26.13
C PRO A 44 -10.38 8.23 26.95
N ASP A 45 -10.79 7.04 26.49
CA ASP A 45 -10.53 5.76 27.17
C ASP A 45 -9.15 5.13 26.85
N VAL A 46 -8.21 5.90 26.28
CA VAL A 46 -6.84 5.44 25.99
C VAL A 46 -5.89 6.06 27.00
N ASN A 47 -5.02 5.23 27.57
CA ASN A 47 -4.05 5.67 28.56
C ASN A 47 -2.99 6.59 27.96
N GLU A 48 -2.84 7.80 28.53
CA GLU A 48 -1.84 8.80 28.14
C GLU A 48 -0.39 8.32 28.30
N LYS A 49 -0.11 7.19 28.97
CA LYS A 49 1.22 6.54 28.99
C LYS A 49 1.81 6.32 27.59
N ILE A 50 0.97 6.24 26.56
CA ILE A 50 1.42 6.17 25.17
C ILE A 50 2.23 7.41 24.74
N LEU A 51 2.01 8.55 25.40
CA LEU A 51 2.66 9.83 25.19
C LEU A 51 3.97 9.99 25.99
N GLU A 52 4.31 9.07 26.90
CA GLU A 52 5.54 9.12 27.70
C GLU A 52 6.80 8.84 26.86
N ARG A 53 6.65 8.29 25.65
CA ARG A 53 7.75 7.97 24.71
C ARG A 53 7.80 8.98 23.57
N THR A 54 7.98 10.24 23.93
CA THR A 54 7.94 11.36 22.99
C THR A 54 8.99 11.29 21.87
N SER A 55 10.08 10.55 22.02
CA SER A 55 11.12 10.43 20.99
C SER A 55 10.64 9.81 19.67
N ILE A 56 9.74 8.82 19.71
CA ILE A 56 9.22 8.20 18.48
C ILE A 56 8.17 9.08 17.82
N LEU A 57 7.29 9.67 18.63
CA LEU A 57 6.34 10.66 18.15
C LEU A 57 7.08 11.84 17.50
N PHE A 58 8.15 12.32 18.15
CA PHE A 58 9.05 13.33 17.60
C PHE A 58 9.65 12.87 16.27
N ALA A 59 10.23 11.67 16.20
CA ALA A 59 10.84 11.15 14.98
C ALA A 59 9.82 11.03 13.83
N SER A 60 8.64 10.48 14.10
CA SER A 60 7.54 10.36 13.14
C SER A 60 7.11 11.74 12.61
N VAL A 61 6.78 12.68 13.50
CA VAL A 61 6.35 14.03 13.10
C VAL A 61 7.48 14.79 12.39
N LEU A 62 8.73 14.66 12.85
CA LEU A 62 9.90 15.29 12.21
C LEU A 62 10.10 14.77 10.80
N VAL A 63 10.10 13.45 10.59
CA VAL A 63 10.26 12.86 9.25
C VAL A 63 9.13 13.30 8.33
N GLN A 64 7.87 13.23 8.78
CA GLN A 64 6.72 13.70 8.00
C GLN A 64 6.88 15.19 7.61
N LYS A 65 7.33 16.04 8.55
CA LYS A 65 7.60 17.46 8.25
C LYS A 65 8.72 17.66 7.24
N LEU A 66 9.81 16.92 7.37
CA LEU A 66 10.93 17.00 6.42
C LEU A 66 10.50 16.54 5.02
N LEU A 67 9.73 15.45 4.92
CA LEU A 67 9.18 14.96 3.66
C LEU A 67 8.27 16.01 3.01
N LYS A 68 7.35 16.61 3.77
CA LYS A 68 6.45 17.66 3.26
C LYS A 68 7.21 18.93 2.86
N LEU A 69 8.21 19.34 3.64
CA LEU A 69 9.06 20.50 3.31
C LEU A 69 9.81 20.29 1.98
N HIS A 70 10.28 19.08 1.72
CA HIS A 70 11.03 18.72 0.52
C HIS A 70 10.16 18.04 -0.56
N ALA A 71 8.83 18.07 -0.44
CA ALA A 71 7.94 17.34 -1.35
C ALA A 71 8.12 17.77 -2.82
N LYS A 72 8.35 19.06 -3.07
CA LYS A 72 8.65 19.57 -4.42
C LYS A 72 9.97 19.05 -4.97
N LEU A 73 10.99 18.89 -4.12
CA LEU A 73 12.29 18.35 -4.51
C LEU A 73 12.16 16.85 -4.79
N LEU A 74 11.46 16.11 -3.93
CA LEU A 74 11.18 14.69 -4.13
C LEU A 74 10.41 14.44 -5.44
N ALA A 75 9.42 15.29 -5.74
CA ALA A 75 8.66 15.23 -6.99
C ALA A 75 9.49 15.52 -8.26
N LEU A 76 10.71 16.07 -8.15
CA LEU A 76 11.63 16.11 -9.31
C LEU A 76 12.04 14.71 -9.76
N GLY A 77 11.89 13.70 -8.91
CA GLY A 77 12.10 12.30 -9.28
C GLY A 77 11.22 11.85 -10.45
N TYR A 78 9.99 12.36 -10.58
CA TYR A 78 9.16 12.06 -11.76
C TYR A 78 9.75 12.65 -13.05
N LYS A 79 10.41 13.82 -12.99
CA LYS A 79 11.16 14.36 -14.14
C LYS A 79 12.41 13.55 -14.45
N PHE A 80 13.06 13.01 -13.41
CA PHE A 80 14.16 12.07 -13.60
C PHE A 80 13.69 10.78 -14.26
N GLU A 81 12.53 10.25 -13.88
CA GLU A 81 11.88 9.12 -14.56
C GLU A 81 11.59 9.41 -16.04
N GLU A 82 11.04 10.58 -16.36
CA GLU A 82 10.86 11.04 -17.74
C GLU A 82 12.19 11.06 -18.51
N LEU A 83 13.24 11.62 -17.91
CA LEU A 83 14.57 11.69 -18.51
C LEU A 83 15.14 10.29 -18.77
N VAL A 84 15.00 9.38 -17.80
CA VAL A 84 15.47 7.99 -17.94
C VAL A 84 14.72 7.28 -19.07
N ASN A 85 13.40 7.47 -19.18
CA ASN A 85 12.62 6.91 -20.30
C ASN A 85 13.09 7.49 -21.64
N ILE A 86 13.30 8.80 -21.74
CA ILE A 86 13.75 9.42 -23.00
C ILE A 86 15.14 8.90 -23.41
N LEU A 87 16.07 8.75 -22.45
CA LEU A 87 17.47 8.41 -22.75
C LEU A 87 17.73 6.91 -22.90
N PHE A 88 17.02 6.07 -22.16
CA PHE A 88 17.36 4.64 -22.00
C PHE A 88 16.26 3.67 -22.41
N ASN A 89 15.12 4.17 -22.91
CA ASN A 89 14.10 3.36 -23.54
C ASN A 89 14.17 3.51 -25.06
N GLU A 90 14.69 2.48 -25.73
CA GLU A 90 14.97 2.52 -27.18
C GLU A 90 13.72 2.83 -28.02
N ASN A 91 12.55 2.30 -27.62
CA ASN A 91 11.29 2.55 -28.31
C ASN A 91 10.89 4.03 -28.22
N ILE A 92 10.96 4.60 -27.02
CA ILE A 92 10.63 6.02 -26.77
C ILE A 92 11.62 6.94 -27.46
N PHE A 93 12.92 6.67 -27.32
CA PHE A 93 13.98 7.45 -27.95
C PHE A 93 13.81 7.47 -29.48
N THR A 94 13.58 6.31 -30.08
CA THR A 94 13.35 6.18 -31.53
C THR A 94 12.09 6.92 -31.96
N GLN A 95 10.99 6.80 -31.22
CA GLN A 95 9.74 7.52 -31.52
C GLN A 95 9.93 9.04 -31.47
N ILE A 96 10.67 9.55 -30.48
CA ILE A 96 11.00 10.97 -30.35
C ILE A 96 11.83 11.45 -31.55
N LEU A 97 12.82 10.66 -31.97
CA LEU A 97 13.65 10.98 -33.14
C LEU A 97 12.82 11.01 -34.43
N ILE A 98 11.94 10.02 -34.64
CA ILE A 98 11.03 9.97 -35.80
C ILE A 98 10.10 11.19 -35.81
N ASN A 99 9.51 11.55 -34.66
CA ASN A 99 8.65 12.73 -34.55
C ASN A 99 9.40 13.99 -34.98
N LYS A 100 10.64 14.16 -34.53
CA LYS A 100 11.50 15.30 -34.91
C LYS A 100 11.80 15.32 -36.41
N LEU A 101 12.11 14.16 -37.02
CA LEU A 101 12.35 14.04 -38.47
C LEU A 101 11.10 14.35 -39.30
N GLN A 102 9.91 14.05 -38.77
CA GLN A 102 8.62 14.35 -39.40
C GLN A 102 8.16 15.81 -39.19
N GLY A 103 8.98 16.67 -38.55
CA GLY A 103 8.60 18.04 -38.21
C GLY A 103 7.51 18.15 -37.13
N LYS A 104 7.22 17.05 -36.42
CA LYS A 104 6.28 17.02 -35.29
C LYS A 104 7.02 17.40 -34.01
N LEU A 105 6.28 17.94 -33.05
CA LEU A 105 6.83 18.20 -31.72
C LEU A 105 7.26 16.84 -31.09
N PRO A 106 8.52 16.70 -30.63
CA PRO A 106 8.94 15.50 -29.90
C PRO A 106 8.18 15.42 -28.58
N MET A 107 7.15 14.57 -28.54
CA MET A 107 6.29 14.40 -27.38
C MET A 107 6.48 13.01 -26.77
N LEU A 108 6.66 12.98 -25.45
CA LEU A 108 6.71 11.76 -24.65
C LEU A 108 5.28 11.32 -24.32
N ASP A 109 4.87 10.15 -24.80
CA ASP A 109 3.60 9.52 -24.40
C ASP A 109 3.80 8.67 -23.14
N LYS A 110 3.48 9.26 -21.97
CA LYS A 110 3.57 8.60 -20.66
C LYS A 110 2.53 7.49 -20.46
N GLU A 111 1.48 7.49 -21.27
CA GLU A 111 0.41 6.48 -21.26
C GLU A 111 0.67 5.37 -22.30
N SER A 112 1.86 5.33 -22.90
CA SER A 112 2.23 4.26 -23.83
C SER A 112 2.63 3.00 -23.07
N GLU A 113 2.45 1.84 -23.72
CA GLU A 113 2.89 0.54 -23.17
C GLU A 113 4.42 0.42 -23.02
N THR A 114 5.18 1.38 -23.55
CA THR A 114 6.64 1.39 -23.46
C THR A 114 7.14 2.28 -22.34
N TYR A 115 6.35 3.26 -21.88
CA TYR A 115 6.74 4.11 -20.74
C TYR A 115 6.73 3.30 -19.45
N VAL A 116 7.79 3.41 -18.67
CA VAL A 116 7.94 2.71 -17.39
C VAL A 116 8.15 3.69 -16.23
N SER A 117 7.60 3.33 -15.07
CA SER A 117 7.80 4.00 -13.80
C SER A 117 9.27 3.89 -13.34
N ALA A 118 9.62 4.60 -12.27
CA ALA A 118 10.90 4.45 -11.59
C ALA A 118 11.17 2.98 -11.16
N ILE A 119 10.12 2.22 -10.82
CA ILE A 119 10.24 0.80 -10.47
C ILE A 119 10.62 -0.03 -11.69
N GLY A 120 9.96 0.19 -12.84
CA GLY A 120 10.30 -0.47 -14.10
C GLY A 120 11.67 -0.07 -14.66
N CYS A 121 12.16 1.13 -14.32
CA CYS A 121 13.53 1.57 -14.63
C CYS A 121 14.58 0.82 -13.80
N LEU A 122 14.31 0.57 -12.52
CA LEU A 122 15.20 -0.16 -11.61
C LEU A 122 15.27 -1.66 -11.91
N ASP A 123 14.16 -2.24 -12.36
CA ASP A 123 14.09 -3.64 -12.76
C ASP A 123 13.25 -3.77 -14.04
N LYS A 124 13.89 -4.13 -15.15
CA LYS A 124 13.24 -4.26 -16.46
C LYS A 124 12.52 -5.60 -16.67
N ARG A 125 12.67 -6.58 -15.77
CA ARG A 125 12.09 -7.91 -15.94
C ARG A 125 10.57 -7.85 -15.83
N VAL A 126 9.88 -8.49 -16.77
CA VAL A 126 8.42 -8.67 -16.72
C VAL A 126 8.04 -10.13 -16.98
N ASP A 127 8.91 -10.87 -17.66
CA ASP A 127 8.67 -12.28 -17.96
C ASP A 127 8.63 -13.15 -16.70
N LEU A 128 7.77 -14.16 -16.75
CA LEU A 128 7.65 -15.18 -15.71
C LEU A 128 8.53 -16.37 -16.11
N ASP A 129 9.78 -16.39 -15.65
CA ASP A 129 10.72 -17.51 -15.88
C ASP A 129 10.40 -18.73 -14.99
N ILE A 130 9.11 -19.01 -14.76
CA ILE A 130 8.63 -20.08 -13.90
C ILE A 130 7.36 -20.71 -14.46
N LYS A 131 7.28 -22.04 -14.40
CA LYS A 131 6.12 -22.79 -14.89
C LYS A 131 5.04 -22.93 -13.82
N PRO A 132 3.74 -22.97 -14.18
CA PRO A 132 2.64 -23.14 -13.22
C PRO A 132 2.73 -24.37 -12.31
N VAL A 133 3.47 -25.39 -12.72
CA VAL A 133 3.68 -26.62 -11.94
C VAL A 133 4.68 -26.45 -10.79
N ASP A 134 5.46 -25.37 -10.76
CA ASP A 134 6.43 -25.09 -9.70
C ASP A 134 5.72 -24.52 -8.47
N ILE A 135 6.04 -25.02 -7.28
CA ILE A 135 5.44 -24.54 -6.02
C ILE A 135 5.69 -23.04 -5.75
N ARG A 136 6.74 -22.47 -6.35
CA ARG A 136 7.09 -21.05 -6.23
C ARG A 136 6.34 -20.17 -7.23
N TYR A 137 5.53 -20.76 -8.11
CA TYR A 137 4.85 -20.05 -9.19
C TYR A 137 4.01 -18.87 -8.68
N PHE A 138 3.05 -19.10 -7.77
CA PHE A 138 2.21 -18.02 -7.26
C PHE A 138 2.98 -16.95 -6.46
N PRO A 139 3.95 -17.29 -5.60
CA PRO A 139 4.85 -16.29 -5.01
C PRO A 139 5.57 -15.41 -6.05
N VAL A 140 6.12 -16.00 -7.11
CA VAL A 140 6.85 -15.27 -8.16
C VAL A 140 5.90 -14.43 -9.02
N LEU A 141 4.77 -14.99 -9.43
CA LEU A 141 3.71 -14.27 -10.13
C LEU A 141 3.21 -13.08 -9.31
N SER A 142 2.99 -13.27 -8.01
CA SER A 142 2.56 -12.18 -7.11
C SER A 142 3.64 -11.12 -6.93
N ALA A 143 4.92 -11.50 -6.89
CA ALA A 143 6.03 -10.56 -6.84
C ALA A 143 6.05 -9.70 -8.11
N MET A 144 5.98 -10.34 -9.28
CA MET A 144 5.95 -9.63 -10.55
C MET A 144 4.70 -8.76 -10.70
N ALA A 145 3.54 -9.25 -10.28
CA ALA A 145 2.30 -8.47 -10.25
C ALA A 145 2.41 -7.24 -9.32
N SER A 146 2.99 -7.39 -8.13
CA SER A 146 3.20 -6.27 -7.19
C SER A 146 4.17 -5.22 -7.71
N LYS A 147 5.01 -5.56 -8.68
CA LYS A 147 5.88 -4.64 -9.41
C LYS A 147 5.14 -3.99 -10.58
N VAL A 148 4.47 -4.79 -11.42
CA VAL A 148 3.78 -4.32 -12.63
C VAL A 148 2.63 -3.36 -12.33
N VAL A 149 1.97 -3.47 -11.16
CA VAL A 149 0.90 -2.55 -10.75
C VAL A 149 1.36 -1.09 -10.53
N TYR A 150 2.67 -0.81 -10.52
CA TYR A 150 3.20 0.56 -10.54
C TYR A 150 3.18 1.21 -11.93
N GLU A 151 2.99 0.41 -12.99
CA GLU A 151 3.06 0.86 -14.37
C GLU A 151 1.70 1.39 -14.87
N ASN A 152 1.71 2.12 -15.99
CA ASN A 152 0.48 2.64 -16.58
C ASN A 152 -0.42 1.51 -17.13
N LYS A 153 -1.69 1.84 -17.39
CA LYS A 153 -2.71 0.85 -17.80
C LYS A 153 -2.35 0.09 -19.08
N LYS A 154 -1.75 0.75 -20.08
CA LYS A 154 -1.37 0.08 -21.34
C LYS A 154 -0.20 -0.89 -21.12
N PHE A 155 0.78 -0.51 -20.28
CA PHE A 155 1.86 -1.41 -19.90
C PHE A 155 1.32 -2.64 -19.17
N VAL A 156 0.45 -2.45 -18.16
CA VAL A 156 -0.18 -3.53 -17.39
C VAL A 156 -0.94 -4.48 -18.31
N GLU A 157 -1.72 -3.94 -19.26
CA GLU A 157 -2.44 -4.72 -20.25
C GLU A 157 -1.52 -5.53 -21.16
N ALA A 158 -0.44 -4.91 -21.67
CA ALA A 158 0.56 -5.57 -22.51
C ALA A 158 1.30 -6.68 -21.75
N ALA A 159 1.66 -6.47 -20.49
CA ALA A 159 2.30 -7.49 -19.65
C ALA A 159 1.36 -8.69 -19.42
N ILE A 160 0.13 -8.45 -18.98
CA ILE A 160 -0.80 -9.52 -18.60
C ILE A 160 -1.31 -10.27 -19.84
N LYS A 161 -1.87 -9.57 -20.83
CA LYS A 161 -2.46 -10.21 -22.02
C LYS A 161 -1.39 -10.65 -23.02
N GLY A 162 -0.33 -9.84 -23.16
CA GLY A 162 0.73 -10.06 -24.14
C GLY A 162 1.79 -11.04 -23.66
N GLN A 163 2.45 -10.77 -22.54
CA GLN A 163 3.57 -11.59 -22.07
C GLN A 163 3.11 -12.80 -21.26
N TRP A 164 2.24 -12.61 -20.27
CA TRP A 164 1.79 -13.70 -19.40
C TRP A 164 0.65 -14.52 -19.98
N LYS A 165 0.02 -14.01 -21.06
CA LYS A 165 -1.12 -14.64 -21.75
C LYS A 165 -2.33 -14.88 -20.83
N MET A 166 -2.53 -14.03 -19.83
CA MET A 166 -3.62 -14.10 -18.85
C MET A 166 -4.75 -13.13 -19.18
N GLU A 167 -5.89 -13.29 -18.51
CA GLU A 167 -7.04 -12.40 -18.70
C GLU A 167 -6.98 -11.24 -17.68
N LEU A 168 -6.80 -10.02 -18.17
CA LEU A 168 -6.96 -8.82 -17.34
C LEU A 168 -8.46 -8.57 -17.09
N ILE A 169 -8.88 -8.61 -15.82
CA ILE A 169 -10.25 -8.31 -15.41
C ILE A 169 -10.42 -6.80 -15.24
N GLY A 170 -9.44 -6.11 -14.65
CA GLY A 170 -9.49 -4.66 -14.51
C GLY A 170 -8.30 -4.04 -13.79
N SER A 171 -8.17 -2.72 -13.95
CA SER A 171 -7.19 -1.86 -13.27
C SER A 171 -7.90 -0.64 -12.68
N TYR A 172 -7.62 -0.34 -11.42
CA TYR A 172 -8.43 0.56 -10.60
C TYR A 172 -7.56 1.53 -9.80
N ASP A 173 -8.00 2.78 -9.72
CA ASP A 173 -7.36 3.85 -8.95
C ASP A 173 -8.24 4.22 -7.75
N PHE A 174 -7.70 4.18 -6.53
CA PHE A 174 -8.43 4.43 -5.29
C PHE A 174 -8.17 5.84 -4.77
N TYR A 175 -9.26 6.59 -4.58
CA TYR A 175 -9.21 7.96 -4.09
C TYR A 175 -9.06 7.98 -2.58
N ASN A 176 -8.16 8.83 -2.09
CA ASN A 176 -7.96 9.06 -0.67
C ASN A 176 -8.47 10.46 -0.30
N GLU A 177 -9.54 10.50 0.49
CA GLU A 177 -10.20 11.74 0.93
C GLU A 177 -9.28 12.68 1.72
N ASP A 178 -8.32 12.16 2.48
CA ASP A 178 -7.42 12.98 3.27
C ASP A 178 -6.35 13.65 2.39
N HIS A 179 -5.92 12.98 1.32
CA HIS A 179 -4.92 13.52 0.38
C HIS A 179 -5.52 14.18 -0.86
N LYS A 180 -6.85 14.06 -1.06
CA LYS A 180 -7.59 14.56 -2.23
C LYS A 180 -7.00 14.13 -3.58
N LYS A 181 -6.47 12.91 -3.64
CA LYS A 181 -5.85 12.32 -4.84
C LYS A 181 -5.99 10.80 -4.84
N ASN A 182 -5.78 10.17 -5.99
CA ASN A 182 -5.66 8.71 -6.05
C ASN A 182 -4.31 8.29 -5.48
N THR A 183 -4.30 7.49 -4.41
CA THR A 183 -3.06 7.09 -3.73
C THR A 183 -2.69 5.64 -3.98
N THR A 184 -3.69 4.77 -4.12
CA THR A 184 -3.49 3.33 -4.30
C THR A 184 -4.01 2.92 -5.67
N GLN A 185 -3.32 1.99 -6.31
CA GLN A 185 -3.78 1.35 -7.54
C GLN A 185 -3.95 -0.14 -7.26
N ALA A 186 -4.89 -0.79 -7.94
CA ALA A 186 -4.99 -2.23 -7.92
C ALA A 186 -5.23 -2.77 -9.33
N MET A 187 -4.74 -3.97 -9.58
CA MET A 187 -5.07 -4.73 -10.77
C MET A 187 -5.60 -6.11 -10.38
N VAL A 188 -6.55 -6.58 -11.17
CA VAL A 188 -7.16 -7.90 -11.03
C VAL A 188 -7.03 -8.63 -12.35
N PHE A 189 -6.49 -9.84 -12.31
CA PHE A 189 -6.35 -10.68 -13.48
C PHE A 189 -6.56 -12.15 -13.13
N HIS A 190 -6.88 -12.92 -14.13
CA HIS A 190 -7.22 -14.32 -14.03
C HIS A 190 -6.17 -15.15 -14.76
N ASP A 191 -5.49 -16.00 -13.99
CA ASP A 191 -4.61 -17.03 -14.53
C ASP A 191 -5.42 -18.30 -14.80
N LYS A 192 -5.55 -18.64 -16.09
CA LYS A 192 -6.23 -19.83 -16.62
C LYS A 192 -5.25 -20.97 -16.95
N HIS A 193 -3.95 -20.76 -16.75
CA HIS A 193 -2.90 -21.71 -17.16
C HIS A 193 -2.52 -22.70 -16.06
N ALA A 194 -2.79 -22.37 -14.80
CA ALA A 194 -2.57 -23.26 -13.69
C ALA A 194 -3.65 -24.35 -13.63
N ASN A 195 -3.32 -25.53 -13.09
CA ASN A 195 -4.29 -26.60 -12.76
C ASN A 195 -5.40 -26.15 -11.78
N GLN A 196 -5.32 -24.91 -11.27
CA GLN A 196 -6.32 -24.22 -10.49
C GLN A 196 -6.53 -22.84 -11.10
N ASP A 197 -7.74 -22.56 -11.59
CA ASP A 197 -8.14 -21.22 -12.02
C ASP A 197 -8.01 -20.25 -10.84
N MET A 198 -7.15 -19.24 -10.98
CA MET A 198 -6.80 -18.34 -9.87
C MET A 198 -6.99 -16.88 -10.26
N ILE A 199 -7.70 -16.15 -9.41
CA ILE A 199 -7.79 -14.69 -9.50
C ILE A 199 -6.67 -14.10 -8.65
N ILE A 200 -5.87 -13.25 -9.27
CA ILE A 200 -4.78 -12.53 -8.63
C ILE A 200 -5.19 -11.06 -8.52
N VAL A 201 -5.01 -10.52 -7.32
CA VAL A 201 -5.29 -9.13 -6.98
C VAL A 201 -3.99 -8.55 -6.45
N ALA A 202 -3.46 -7.55 -7.15
CA ALA A 202 -2.24 -6.87 -6.73
C ALA A 202 -2.55 -5.40 -6.45
N PHE A 203 -2.00 -4.89 -5.35
CA PHE A 203 -2.10 -3.49 -4.96
C PHE A 203 -0.74 -2.83 -5.06
N ARG A 204 -0.71 -1.60 -5.58
CA ARG A 204 0.48 -0.75 -5.58
C ARG A 204 0.79 -0.30 -4.16
N GLY A 205 2.07 -0.38 -3.79
CA GLY A 205 2.58 0.13 -2.52
C GLY A 205 3.03 1.60 -2.62
N THR A 206 4.01 1.95 -1.80
CA THR A 206 4.61 3.29 -1.71
C THR A 206 5.31 3.67 -3.01
N GLU A 207 4.99 4.84 -3.57
CA GLU A 207 5.73 5.41 -4.70
C GLU A 207 7.00 6.11 -4.23
N PRO A 208 8.16 5.89 -4.88
CA PRO A 208 9.44 6.44 -4.44
C PRO A 208 9.45 7.97 -4.32
N PHE A 209 8.70 8.66 -5.19
CA PHE A 209 8.71 10.12 -5.29
C PHE A 209 7.45 10.79 -4.70
N ASP A 210 6.57 10.03 -4.05
CA ASP A 210 5.37 10.56 -3.41
C ASP A 210 5.60 10.79 -1.91
N ALA A 211 5.78 12.06 -1.52
CA ALA A 211 5.98 12.44 -0.13
C ALA A 211 4.79 12.05 0.78
N ASP A 212 3.56 12.04 0.26
CA ASP A 212 2.38 11.65 1.03
C ASP A 212 2.36 10.14 1.32
N ALA A 213 2.78 9.33 0.34
CA ALA A 213 2.91 7.88 0.52
C ALA A 213 3.95 7.57 1.61
N TRP A 214 5.11 8.22 1.55
CA TRP A 214 6.12 8.09 2.61
C TRP A 214 5.61 8.60 3.96
N CYS A 215 4.91 9.75 4.02
CA CYS A 215 4.35 10.25 5.27
C CYS A 215 3.40 9.23 5.92
N THR A 216 2.62 8.51 5.10
CA THR A 216 1.73 7.44 5.57
C THR A 216 2.51 6.29 6.21
N ASP A 217 3.63 5.87 5.63
CA ASP A 217 4.47 4.79 6.20
C ASP A 217 5.13 5.16 7.55
N PHE A 218 5.43 6.45 7.74
CA PHE A 218 6.01 6.97 8.98
C PHE A 218 4.97 7.42 10.01
N ASP A 219 3.68 7.45 9.66
CA ASP A 219 2.61 7.74 10.61
C ASP A 219 2.54 6.65 11.69
N ILE A 220 2.23 7.05 12.92
CA ILE A 220 2.08 6.15 14.07
C ILE A 220 0.64 6.12 14.58
N SER A 221 -0.26 6.80 13.87
CA SER A 221 -1.68 6.80 14.15
C SER A 221 -2.27 5.40 14.01
N TRP A 222 -3.19 5.06 14.92
CA TRP A 222 -3.82 3.75 14.95
C TRP A 222 -5.29 3.83 15.36
N ILE A 223 -6.02 2.81 14.94
CA ILE A 223 -7.44 2.59 15.21
C ILE A 223 -7.59 1.19 15.83
N SER A 224 -8.34 1.07 16.92
CA SER A 224 -8.46 -0.15 17.71
C SER A 224 -9.83 -0.78 17.57
N PHE A 225 -9.87 -1.93 16.90
CA PHE A 225 -11.05 -2.77 16.79
C PHE A 225 -11.11 -3.75 17.98
N PRO A 226 -12.28 -4.04 18.57
CA PRO A 226 -12.37 -4.86 19.79
C PRO A 226 -11.71 -6.23 19.68
N ASP A 227 -12.02 -6.99 18.62
CA ASP A 227 -11.52 -8.36 18.45
C ASP A 227 -10.22 -8.45 17.65
N MET A 228 -9.98 -7.44 16.82
CA MET A 228 -8.84 -7.39 15.91
C MET A 228 -7.64 -6.66 16.52
N GLY A 229 -7.81 -5.79 17.51
CA GLY A 229 -6.73 -5.00 18.08
C GLY A 229 -6.43 -3.71 17.30
N LYS A 230 -5.21 -3.19 17.43
CA LYS A 230 -4.83 -1.88 16.87
C LYS A 230 -4.23 -2.04 15.47
N VAL A 231 -4.71 -1.25 14.52
CA VAL A 231 -4.29 -1.25 13.12
C VAL A 231 -3.88 0.17 12.72
N HIS A 232 -2.90 0.29 11.85
CA HIS A 232 -2.39 1.56 11.34
C HIS A 232 -3.51 2.33 10.61
N SER A 233 -3.78 3.57 11.02
CA SER A 233 -4.95 4.31 10.54
C SER A 233 -4.82 4.68 9.05
N GLY A 234 -3.62 5.07 8.61
CA GLY A 234 -3.35 5.42 7.23
C GLY A 234 -3.62 4.27 6.25
N PHE A 235 -3.31 3.04 6.66
CA PHE A 235 -3.60 1.87 5.83
C PHE A 235 -5.10 1.56 5.80
N MET A 236 -5.82 1.67 6.92
CA MET A 236 -7.27 1.48 6.88
C MET A 236 -7.97 2.53 6.01
N LYS A 237 -7.50 3.78 6.04
CA LYS A 237 -7.99 4.86 5.16
C LYS A 237 -7.69 4.60 3.70
N ALA A 238 -6.49 4.11 3.39
CA ALA A 238 -6.14 3.68 2.03
C ALA A 238 -7.02 2.53 1.52
N MET A 239 -7.60 1.73 2.44
CA MET A 239 -8.61 0.70 2.16
C MET A 239 -10.06 1.19 2.31
N GLY A 240 -10.31 2.51 2.24
CA GLY A 240 -11.65 3.08 2.18
C GLY A 240 -12.31 3.44 3.52
N LEU A 241 -11.59 3.36 4.66
CA LEU A 241 -12.12 3.85 5.93
C LEU A 241 -12.31 5.38 5.88
N GLN A 242 -13.55 5.82 6.08
CA GLN A 242 -13.93 7.24 6.02
C GLN A 242 -13.72 7.96 7.36
N LYS A 243 -13.85 9.30 7.36
CA LYS A 243 -13.62 10.18 8.52
C LYS A 243 -14.51 9.88 9.73
N ASN A 244 -15.70 9.33 9.49
CA ASN A 244 -16.62 8.89 10.54
C ASN A 244 -16.31 7.47 11.04
N GLU A 245 -15.14 6.93 10.69
CA GLU A 245 -14.69 5.58 11.06
C GLU A 245 -15.61 4.46 10.54
N THR A 246 -16.30 4.73 9.43
CA THR A 246 -17.12 3.74 8.72
C THR A 246 -16.59 3.51 7.31
N TRP A 247 -16.91 2.36 6.74
CA TRP A 247 -16.77 2.13 5.30
C TRP A 247 -18.06 2.57 4.59
N PRO A 248 -17.97 2.97 3.30
CA PRO A 248 -19.15 3.16 2.47
C PRO A 248 -20.09 1.95 2.59
N LYS A 249 -21.39 2.18 2.64
CA LYS A 249 -22.37 1.09 2.61
C LYS A 249 -22.47 0.59 1.18
N HIS A 250 -22.43 -0.74 1.00
CA HIS A 250 -22.76 -1.45 -0.24
C HIS A 250 -23.74 -0.66 -1.12
N ILE A 251 -23.23 -0.09 -2.21
CA ILE A 251 -24.07 0.50 -3.26
C ILE A 251 -24.42 -0.63 -4.22
N ASP A 252 -25.52 -1.33 -3.93
CA ASP A 252 -26.20 -2.16 -4.93
C ASP A 252 -27.01 -1.22 -5.81
N ASN A 253 -26.45 -0.77 -6.94
CA ASN A 253 -27.20 -0.23 -8.08
C ASN A 253 -26.31 -0.27 -9.34
N ASP A 254 -26.69 -1.13 -10.28
CA ASP A 254 -25.87 -1.58 -11.42
C ASP A 254 -25.97 -0.68 -12.67
N ASP A 255 -26.52 0.54 -12.58
CA ASP A 255 -26.84 1.34 -13.78
C ASP A 255 -26.35 2.80 -13.75
N ASN A 256 -25.26 3.13 -13.05
CA ASN A 256 -24.75 4.52 -13.01
C ASN A 256 -23.22 4.58 -12.82
N PRO A 257 -22.52 5.72 -13.07
CA PRO A 257 -21.09 5.93 -12.81
C PRO A 257 -20.60 5.59 -11.39
N GLN A 258 -21.53 5.30 -10.47
CA GLN A 258 -21.33 4.63 -9.18
C GLN A 258 -20.76 3.20 -9.28
N CYS A 259 -20.76 2.57 -10.47
CA CYS A 259 -20.14 1.26 -10.70
C CYS A 259 -18.63 1.26 -10.36
N HIS A 260 -17.92 2.36 -10.63
CA HIS A 260 -16.51 2.50 -10.22
C HIS A 260 -16.35 2.52 -8.69
N GLU A 261 -17.30 3.07 -7.95
CA GLU A 261 -17.23 3.21 -6.51
C GLU A 261 -17.58 1.90 -5.80
N SER A 262 -18.62 1.19 -6.28
CA SER A 262 -18.97 -0.17 -5.82
C SER A 262 -17.86 -1.18 -6.10
N ILE A 263 -17.19 -1.11 -7.26
CA ILE A 263 -16.03 -1.97 -7.55
C ILE A 263 -14.84 -1.60 -6.66
N LYS A 264 -14.57 -0.31 -6.42
CA LYS A 264 -13.53 0.10 -5.47
C LYS A 264 -13.82 -0.36 -4.04
N GLU A 265 -15.08 -0.35 -3.60
CA GLU A 265 -15.47 -0.89 -2.31
C GLU A 265 -15.17 -2.39 -2.24
N LYS A 266 -15.65 -3.16 -3.23
CA LYS A 266 -15.42 -4.61 -3.34
C LYS A 266 -13.93 -4.96 -3.44
N LEU A 267 -13.12 -4.15 -4.11
CA LEU A 267 -11.68 -4.36 -4.18
C LEU A 267 -10.96 -3.93 -2.91
N SER A 268 -11.40 -2.85 -2.27
CA SER A 268 -10.85 -2.43 -0.98
C SER A 268 -11.13 -3.48 0.09
N SER A 269 -12.29 -4.13 0.01
CA SER A 269 -12.60 -5.24 0.90
C SER A 269 -11.67 -6.43 0.66
N LEU A 270 -11.13 -6.66 -0.55
CA LEU A 270 -10.15 -7.75 -0.81
C LEU A 270 -8.86 -7.67 0.02
N CYS A 271 -8.59 -6.57 0.73
CA CYS A 271 -7.65 -6.63 1.83
C CYS A 271 -8.17 -7.60 2.89
N PHE A 272 -7.44 -8.70 3.10
CA PHE A 272 -7.83 -9.76 4.00
C PHE A 272 -8.25 -9.28 5.41
N ALA A 273 -7.59 -8.25 5.96
CA ALA A 273 -7.98 -7.70 7.25
C ALA A 273 -9.40 -7.11 7.23
N VAL A 274 -9.76 -6.39 6.17
CA VAL A 274 -11.09 -5.81 5.97
C VAL A 274 -12.13 -6.92 5.78
N LEU A 275 -11.86 -7.93 4.93
CA LEU A 275 -12.74 -9.12 4.79
C LEU A 275 -12.99 -9.78 6.15
N ALA A 276 -11.94 -10.02 6.92
CA ALA A 276 -12.03 -10.67 8.23
C ALA A 276 -12.81 -9.83 9.25
N LEU A 277 -12.64 -8.50 9.23
CA LEU A 277 -13.37 -7.58 10.08
C LEU A 277 -14.88 -7.61 9.81
N HIS A 278 -15.26 -7.64 8.53
CA HIS A 278 -16.66 -7.66 8.10
C HIS A 278 -17.28 -9.05 8.06
N ASN A 279 -16.52 -10.10 8.40
CA ASN A 279 -16.94 -11.51 8.32
C ASN A 279 -17.42 -11.91 6.92
N GLU A 280 -16.71 -11.46 5.88
CA GLU A 280 -16.96 -11.81 4.48
C GLU A 280 -16.49 -13.25 4.17
N ASN A 281 -17.07 -14.21 4.90
CA ASN A 281 -16.64 -15.61 4.91
C ASN A 281 -16.68 -16.26 3.52
N SER A 282 -17.65 -15.87 2.67
CA SER A 282 -17.80 -16.39 1.32
C SER A 282 -16.60 -16.11 0.41
N ILE A 283 -15.90 -14.99 0.64
CA ILE A 283 -14.68 -14.61 -0.06
C ILE A 283 -13.47 -15.21 0.65
N LEU A 284 -13.45 -15.16 1.99
CA LEU A 284 -12.36 -15.70 2.81
C LEU A 284 -12.14 -17.20 2.58
N GLU A 285 -13.22 -17.98 2.41
CA GLU A 285 -13.17 -19.42 2.09
C GLU A 285 -12.56 -19.71 0.70
N LYS A 286 -12.61 -18.73 -0.21
CA LYS A 286 -12.04 -18.84 -1.56
C LYS A 286 -10.61 -18.33 -1.64
N LEU A 287 -10.20 -17.45 -0.72
CA LEU A 287 -8.86 -16.90 -0.70
C LEU A 287 -7.83 -18.00 -0.35
N LYS A 288 -6.82 -18.18 -1.20
CA LYS A 288 -5.80 -19.23 -0.99
C LYS A 288 -4.54 -18.73 -0.31
N ALA A 289 -4.10 -17.53 -0.68
CA ALA A 289 -2.87 -16.98 -0.19
C ALA A 289 -2.86 -15.45 -0.20
N VAL A 290 -2.04 -14.89 0.68
CA VAL A 290 -1.68 -13.48 0.73
C VAL A 290 -0.17 -13.40 0.73
N TYR A 291 0.38 -12.76 -0.30
CA TYR A 291 1.82 -12.50 -0.43
C TYR A 291 2.06 -11.00 -0.32
N THR A 292 3.07 -10.61 0.45
CA THR A 292 3.40 -9.19 0.60
C THR A 292 4.89 -8.99 0.43
N PHE A 293 5.28 -7.93 -0.27
CA PHE A 293 6.67 -7.60 -0.58
C PHE A 293 6.97 -6.23 0.02
N GLY A 294 8.00 -6.14 0.87
CA GLY A 294 8.34 -4.86 1.51
C GLY A 294 7.29 -4.35 2.51
N GLN A 295 6.41 -5.21 3.04
CA GLN A 295 5.27 -4.74 3.84
C GLN A 295 5.70 -4.08 5.16
N PRO A 296 5.21 -2.85 5.44
CA PRO A 296 5.42 -2.15 6.71
C PRO A 296 4.72 -2.85 7.88
N ARG A 297 4.94 -2.38 9.10
CA ARG A 297 4.20 -2.89 10.26
C ARG A 297 2.79 -2.30 10.26
N VAL A 298 1.79 -3.15 10.09
CA VAL A 298 0.40 -2.71 9.87
C VAL A 298 -0.47 -2.70 11.11
N GLY A 299 -0.07 -3.36 12.20
CA GLY A 299 -0.87 -3.43 13.42
C GLY A 299 -0.11 -4.00 14.61
N ASN A 300 -0.80 -4.10 15.74
CA ASN A 300 -0.17 -4.51 16.99
C ASN A 300 -0.06 -6.03 17.20
N ALA A 301 0.49 -6.46 18.35
CA ALA A 301 0.56 -7.88 18.69
C ALA A 301 -0.82 -8.58 18.71
N SER A 302 -1.88 -7.90 19.16
CA SER A 302 -3.24 -8.44 19.12
C SER A 302 -3.75 -8.59 17.68
N PHE A 303 -3.48 -7.62 16.82
CA PHE A 303 -3.72 -7.73 15.38
C PHE A 303 -2.99 -8.92 14.77
N GLY A 304 -1.70 -9.08 15.05
CA GLY A 304 -0.95 -10.23 14.56
C GLY A 304 -1.53 -11.58 15.02
N ARG A 305 -2.04 -11.67 16.26
CA ARG A 305 -2.72 -12.89 16.75
C ARG A 305 -4.07 -13.12 16.06
N TYR A 306 -4.87 -12.07 15.91
CA TYR A 306 -6.15 -12.12 15.21
C TYR A 306 -5.96 -12.62 13.77
N MET A 307 -5.01 -12.02 13.03
CA MET A 307 -4.71 -12.38 11.65
C MET A 307 -4.22 -13.83 11.53
N LYS A 308 -3.30 -14.26 12.39
CA LYS A 308 -2.84 -15.66 12.44
C LYS A 308 -4.00 -16.63 12.70
N LYS A 309 -4.91 -16.28 13.61
CA LYS A 309 -6.11 -17.09 13.88
C LYS A 309 -6.98 -17.20 12.63
N LYS A 310 -7.26 -16.07 11.97
CA LYS A 310 -8.10 -16.03 10.76
C LYS A 310 -7.45 -16.75 9.57
N PHE A 311 -6.14 -16.63 9.37
CA PHE A 311 -5.43 -17.41 8.35
C PHE A 311 -5.54 -18.92 8.61
N LYS A 312 -5.42 -19.35 9.87
CA LYS A 312 -5.59 -20.77 10.22
C LYS A 312 -7.04 -21.23 10.03
N GLU A 313 -8.01 -20.41 10.41
CA GLU A 313 -9.45 -20.67 10.29
C GLU A 313 -9.87 -20.95 8.84
N PHE A 314 -9.37 -20.14 7.89
CA PHE A 314 -9.71 -20.25 6.46
C PHE A 314 -8.64 -20.98 5.63
N ASN A 315 -7.62 -21.58 6.27
CA ASN A 315 -6.51 -22.27 5.62
C ASN A 315 -5.78 -21.42 4.56
N ILE A 316 -5.51 -20.16 4.88
CA ILE A 316 -4.85 -19.19 4.00
C ILE A 316 -3.35 -19.20 4.26
N THR A 317 -2.58 -19.30 3.18
CA THR A 317 -1.12 -19.13 3.23
C THR A 317 -0.77 -17.65 3.32
N TYR A 318 0.01 -17.24 4.32
CA TYR A 318 0.48 -15.87 4.43
C TYR A 318 2.00 -15.81 4.56
N ASN A 319 2.65 -15.25 3.54
CA ASN A 319 4.10 -15.13 3.45
C ASN A 319 4.50 -13.68 3.15
N ARG A 320 5.38 -13.14 4.00
CA ARG A 320 6.01 -11.84 3.79
C ARG A 320 7.39 -12.02 3.18
N TYR A 321 7.75 -11.20 2.21
CA TYR A 321 9.06 -11.14 1.59
C TYR A 321 9.70 -9.79 1.88
N VAL A 322 10.95 -9.82 2.35
CA VAL A 322 11.74 -8.62 2.68
C VAL A 322 13.08 -8.71 1.99
N TYR A 323 13.49 -7.63 1.33
CA TYR A 323 14.75 -7.57 0.60
C TYR A 323 15.78 -6.68 1.31
N ASN A 324 16.89 -7.28 1.71
CA ASN A 324 18.12 -6.66 2.15
C ASN A 324 17.90 -5.48 3.13
N ASN A 325 18.25 -4.27 2.70
CA ASN A 325 18.17 -3.04 3.47
C ASN A 325 16.90 -2.24 3.19
N ASP A 326 15.83 -2.87 2.73
CA ASP A 326 14.51 -2.23 2.55
C ASP A 326 13.99 -1.58 3.85
N VAL A 327 13.78 -0.27 3.80
CA VAL A 327 13.38 0.55 4.94
C VAL A 327 11.90 0.39 5.26
N VAL A 328 11.04 0.07 4.28
CA VAL A 328 9.58 0.07 4.47
C VAL A 328 9.13 -0.99 5.50
N PRO A 329 9.63 -2.24 5.50
CA PRO A 329 9.35 -3.21 6.56
C PRO A 329 9.84 -2.81 7.96
N ARG A 330 10.64 -1.75 8.09
CA ARG A 330 11.19 -1.30 9.36
C ARG A 330 10.39 -0.17 9.99
N VAL A 331 9.34 0.30 9.31
CA VAL A 331 8.43 1.34 9.80
C VAL A 331 6.98 0.84 9.86
N PRO A 332 6.14 1.39 10.76
CA PRO A 332 6.53 2.17 11.94
C PRO A 332 7.41 1.35 12.90
N PHE A 333 8.19 2.02 13.75
CA PHE A 333 9.19 1.37 14.60
C PHE A 333 8.59 0.32 15.56
N ASP A 334 9.28 -0.82 15.73
CA ASP A 334 8.88 -1.83 16.72
C ASP A 334 9.15 -1.30 18.13
N ASN A 335 8.09 -1.17 18.92
CA ASN A 335 8.19 -0.78 20.31
C ASN A 335 7.11 -1.49 21.13
N SER A 336 7.46 -1.90 22.34
CA SER A 336 6.55 -2.32 23.42
C SER A 336 5.32 -1.43 23.66
N VAL A 337 5.36 -0.12 23.33
CA VAL A 337 4.27 0.85 23.65
C VAL A 337 3.34 1.16 22.47
N LEU A 338 3.88 1.49 21.29
CA LEU A 338 3.09 1.67 20.06
C LEU A 338 2.64 0.31 19.47
N MET A 339 3.39 -0.74 19.82
CA MET A 339 3.10 -2.15 19.59
C MET A 339 2.98 -2.60 18.14
N PHE A 340 3.25 -1.75 17.14
CA PHE A 340 3.33 -2.19 15.74
C PHE A 340 4.33 -3.34 15.61
N ARG A 341 3.85 -4.50 15.15
CA ARG A 341 4.62 -5.74 15.07
C ARG A 341 4.25 -6.49 13.81
N HIS A 342 5.27 -7.14 13.25
CA HIS A 342 5.07 -8.11 12.18
C HIS A 342 4.43 -9.39 12.72
N PHE A 343 3.76 -10.10 11.82
CA PHE A 343 3.18 -11.42 12.05
C PHE A 343 3.36 -12.27 10.79
N GLY A 344 3.02 -13.55 10.88
CA GLY A 344 3.19 -14.50 9.77
C GLY A 344 4.64 -14.92 9.54
N ASN A 345 4.84 -15.67 8.45
CA ASN A 345 6.16 -16.10 8.00
C ASN A 345 6.85 -14.93 7.29
N CYS A 346 8.17 -14.81 7.49
CA CYS A 346 8.98 -13.79 6.83
C CYS A 346 10.15 -14.46 6.11
N PHE A 347 10.27 -14.19 4.82
CA PHE A 347 11.38 -14.60 3.98
C PHE A 347 12.27 -13.39 3.72
N LEU A 348 13.42 -13.36 4.40
CA LEU A 348 14.41 -12.31 4.27
C LEU A 348 15.47 -12.73 3.25
N TYR A 349 15.66 -11.93 2.22
CA TYR A 349 16.69 -12.12 1.20
C TYR A 349 17.77 -11.06 1.36
N ASP A 350 19.03 -11.40 1.14
CA ASP A 350 20.10 -10.40 1.10
C ASP A 350 20.31 -9.82 -0.30
N SER A 351 21.35 -9.00 -0.47
CA SER A 351 21.68 -8.35 -1.75
C SER A 351 22.05 -9.32 -2.89
N HIS A 352 22.28 -10.61 -2.58
CA HIS A 352 22.56 -11.65 -3.56
C HIS A 352 21.35 -12.57 -3.77
N TYR A 353 20.17 -12.17 -3.28
CA TYR A 353 18.95 -12.99 -3.31
C TYR A 353 19.11 -14.35 -2.60
N VAL A 354 19.99 -14.42 -1.60
CA VAL A 354 20.13 -15.61 -0.74
C VAL A 354 19.20 -15.46 0.46
N TYR A 355 18.43 -16.52 0.75
CA TYR A 355 17.56 -16.60 1.92
C TYR A 355 18.39 -16.63 3.22
N LYS A 356 17.99 -15.81 4.20
CA LYS A 356 18.64 -15.68 5.51
C LYS A 356 17.82 -16.19 6.67
#